data_AF-A0A075MY11-F1
#
_entry.id   AF-A0A075MY11-F1
#
_cell.length_a   1.000
_cell.length_b   1.000
_cell.length_c   1.000
_cell.angle_alpha   90.00
_cell.angle_beta   90.00
_cell.angle_gamma   90.00
#
_symmetry.space_group_name_H-M   'P 1'
#
loop_
_entity.id
_entity.type
_entity.pdbx_description
1 polymer ?
#
loop_
_entity_poly.entity_id
_entity_poly.type
_entity_poly.pdbx_seq_one_letter_code
_entity_poly.pdbx_strand_id
1 'polypeptide(L)'
;MIHARKKTNALETFQNKVNSFLICLCTALSATLVVSTDGSLINESFSAVQVPSESSSPPSTSSPLIQNSTRDTTKPFGAIISPAPLDVVPLNVPFIVNGTASDNVEISTVEVRAVNLADTNGTTYALATSSDRYAHWTFTLTIPDETFENITVRITDTSGNMKWMTHRVNITNIAATTLPQQ
;
A
#
# COMPACT_ATOMS: atom_id res chain seq x y z
N MET A 1 21.57 53.47 -19.50
CA MET A 1 20.41 52.66 -19.06
C MET A 1 20.91 51.30 -18.61
N ILE A 2 21.05 51.11 -17.30
CA ILE A 2 21.59 49.86 -16.72
C ILE A 2 20.39 48.96 -16.41
N HIS A 3 20.30 47.82 -17.09
CA HIS A 3 19.30 46.78 -16.81
C HIS A 3 19.68 46.02 -15.54
N ALA A 4 18.95 46.26 -14.45
CA ALA A 4 19.06 45.50 -13.21
C ALA A 4 18.47 44.10 -13.39
N ARG A 5 19.30 43.06 -13.21
CA ARG A 5 18.86 41.65 -13.12
C ARG A 5 18.14 41.45 -11.78
N LYS A 6 16.85 41.13 -11.85
CA LYS A 6 16.04 40.72 -10.68
C LYS A 6 16.44 39.29 -10.30
N LYS A 7 17.25 39.11 -9.27
CA LYS A 7 17.47 37.81 -8.62
C LYS A 7 16.22 37.49 -7.80
N THR A 8 15.42 36.53 -8.27
CA THR A 8 14.28 36.01 -7.52
C THR A 8 14.82 35.04 -6.47
N ASN A 9 14.61 35.36 -5.19
CA ASN A 9 15.13 34.61 -4.05
C ASN A 9 14.43 33.24 -3.95
N ALA A 10 15.21 32.16 -3.97
CA ALA A 10 14.75 30.77 -3.88
C ALA A 10 14.13 30.38 -2.52
N LEU A 11 13.97 31.34 -1.60
CA LEU A 11 13.47 31.11 -0.24
C LEU A 11 11.92 31.13 -0.16
N GLU A 12 11.23 31.84 -1.05
CA GLU A 12 9.76 31.91 -1.02
C GLU A 12 9.07 30.68 -1.66
N THR A 13 9.76 29.93 -2.51
CA THR A 13 9.20 28.70 -3.12
C THR A 13 9.17 27.52 -2.13
N PHE A 14 10.02 27.54 -1.10
CA PHE A 14 10.04 26.49 -0.08
C PHE A 14 8.88 26.65 0.92
N GLN A 15 8.55 27.89 1.29
CA GLN A 15 7.47 28.18 2.25
C GLN A 15 6.08 27.75 1.76
N ASN A 16 5.80 27.88 0.45
CA ASN A 16 4.54 27.43 -0.13
C ASN A 16 4.44 25.91 -0.30
N LYS A 17 5.57 25.19 -0.34
CA LYS A 17 5.59 23.73 -0.51
C LYS A 17 5.34 22.99 0.81
N VAL A 18 5.69 23.60 1.95
CA VAL A 18 5.41 23.07 3.29
C VAL A 18 3.93 23.25 3.65
N ASN A 19 3.32 24.39 3.30
CA ASN A 19 1.90 24.64 3.58
C ASN A 19 0.93 23.75 2.78
N SER A 20 1.32 23.29 1.58
CA SER A 20 0.50 22.34 0.81
C SER A 20 0.58 20.91 1.36
N PHE A 21 1.63 20.58 2.13
CA PHE A 21 1.76 19.27 2.78
C PHE A 21 0.98 19.18 4.10
N LEU A 22 0.59 20.33 4.68
CA LEU A 22 -0.13 20.39 5.95
C LEU A 22 -1.66 20.40 5.81
N ILE A 23 -2.21 20.47 4.59
CA ILE A 23 -3.68 20.52 4.37
C ILE A 23 -4.25 19.18 3.87
N CYS A 24 -3.42 18.21 3.45
CA CYS A 24 -3.91 16.94 2.90
C CYS A 24 -3.62 15.72 3.79
N LEU A 25 -3.71 15.89 5.12
CA LEU A 25 -3.81 14.76 6.05
C LEU A 25 -4.84 15.08 7.15
N CYS A 26 -6.09 15.27 6.72
CA CYS A 26 -7.22 15.34 7.63
C CYS A 26 -8.22 14.26 7.24
N THR A 27 -8.00 13.04 7.73
CA THR A 27 -9.08 12.19 8.22
C THR A 27 -8.56 11.32 9.37
N ALA A 28 -9.22 11.47 10.51
CA ALA A 28 -9.14 10.66 11.72
C ALA A 28 -7.88 10.77 12.61
N LEU A 29 -7.72 11.91 13.29
CA LEU A 29 -7.41 11.90 14.73
C LEU A 29 -7.84 13.22 15.38
N SER A 30 -8.98 13.22 16.07
CA SER A 30 -9.39 14.38 16.88
C SER A 30 -8.60 14.38 18.19
N ALA A 31 -7.46 15.06 18.20
CA ALA A 31 -6.81 15.51 19.44
C ALA A 31 -6.98 17.03 19.52
N THR A 32 -7.80 17.50 20.47
CA THR A 32 -7.99 18.92 20.74
C THR A 32 -6.68 19.50 21.29
N LEU A 33 -5.96 20.25 20.47
CA LEU A 33 -4.78 21.01 20.88
C LEU A 33 -5.26 22.37 21.42
N VAL A 34 -5.12 22.60 22.73
CA VAL A 34 -5.30 23.94 23.32
C VAL A 34 -3.91 24.59 23.38
N VAL A 35 -3.69 25.65 22.60
CA VAL A 35 -2.43 26.41 22.59
C VAL A 35 -2.55 27.57 23.59
N SER A 36 -1.69 27.58 24.63
CA SER A 36 -1.43 28.75 25.48
C SER A 36 -0.61 29.78 24.71
N THR A 37 -0.89 31.06 24.91
CA THR A 37 -0.32 32.21 24.18
C THR A 37 1.15 32.54 24.51
N ASP A 38 1.89 31.67 25.19
CA ASP A 38 3.28 31.93 25.60
C ASP A 38 4.32 30.90 25.10
N GLY A 39 3.93 29.91 24.29
CA GLY A 39 4.89 29.11 23.51
C GLY A 39 5.73 28.08 24.27
N SER A 40 5.25 27.54 25.40
CA SER A 40 5.92 26.41 26.09
C SER A 40 5.23 25.06 25.84
N LEU A 41 6.02 24.04 25.46
CA LEU A 41 5.58 22.64 25.36
C LEU A 41 5.81 21.95 26.70
N ILE A 42 4.75 21.73 27.49
CA ILE A 42 4.84 20.86 28.67
C ILE A 42 4.46 19.42 28.32
N ASN A 43 5.47 18.56 28.40
CA ASN A 43 5.34 17.10 28.44
C ASN A 43 5.15 16.71 29.92
N GLU A 44 3.91 16.59 30.36
CA GLU A 44 3.62 16.30 31.77
C GLU A 44 3.62 14.79 32.00
N SER A 45 4.81 14.26 32.28
CA SER A 45 4.98 13.02 33.02
C SER A 45 4.73 13.34 34.51
N PHE A 46 3.56 12.98 35.05
CA PHE A 46 3.35 13.02 36.50
C PHE A 46 3.41 11.61 37.09
N SER A 47 4.39 11.38 37.95
CA SER A 47 4.41 10.25 38.87
C SER A 47 4.80 10.68 40.28
N ALA A 48 4.08 10.08 41.22
CA ALA A 48 4.30 9.89 42.66
C ALA A 48 4.08 11.08 43.62
N VAL A 49 3.05 10.93 44.46
CA VAL A 49 3.07 11.37 45.87
C VAL A 49 2.57 10.22 46.74
N GLN A 50 3.32 9.90 47.79
CA GLN A 50 3.07 8.80 48.73
C GLN A 50 2.21 9.27 49.93
N VAL A 51 1.16 8.48 50.20
CA VAL A 51 0.25 8.25 51.36
C VAL A 51 0.57 8.81 52.78
N PRO A 52 -0.46 8.99 53.64
CA PRO A 52 -0.82 7.92 54.60
C PRO A 52 -2.33 7.63 54.81
N SER A 53 -2.65 6.33 54.86
CA SER A 53 -3.68 5.60 55.64
C SER A 53 -5.01 6.26 56.04
N GLU A 54 -6.10 5.88 55.36
CA GLU A 54 -7.40 5.58 55.99
C GLU A 54 -8.06 4.37 55.29
N SER A 55 -8.64 3.48 56.11
CA SER A 55 -9.28 2.23 55.72
C SER A 55 -10.67 2.47 55.13
N SER A 56 -10.80 2.34 53.82
CA SER A 56 -12.03 1.85 53.17
C SER A 56 -11.71 1.46 51.73
N SER A 57 -11.83 0.17 51.42
CA SER A 57 -11.60 -0.36 50.08
C SER A 57 -12.50 0.34 49.05
N PRO A 58 -11.96 0.98 47.99
CA PRO A 58 -12.77 1.41 46.87
C PRO A 58 -13.22 0.20 46.03
N PRO A 59 -14.39 0.25 45.37
CA PRO A 59 -14.83 -0.82 44.47
C PRO A 59 -13.79 -0.97 43.36
N SER A 60 -13.46 -2.22 43.02
CA SER A 60 -12.56 -2.57 41.92
C SER A 60 -13.06 -1.94 40.62
N THR A 61 -12.56 -0.76 40.28
CA THR A 61 -12.66 -0.21 38.94
C THR A 61 -11.78 -1.09 38.07
N SER A 62 -12.42 -1.86 37.19
CA SER A 62 -11.76 -2.50 36.07
C SER A 62 -10.88 -1.46 35.39
N SER A 63 -9.56 -1.65 35.46
CA SER A 63 -8.62 -0.82 34.72
C SER A 63 -9.06 -0.79 33.26
N PRO A 64 -9.10 0.39 32.60
CA PRO A 64 -9.29 0.40 31.16
C PRO A 64 -8.16 -0.44 30.58
N LEU A 65 -8.51 -1.46 29.79
CA LEU A 65 -7.54 -2.08 28.89
C LEU A 65 -7.04 -0.93 28.01
N ILE A 66 -5.86 -0.41 28.31
CA ILE A 66 -5.09 0.33 27.32
C ILE A 66 -4.82 -0.73 26.25
N GLN A 67 -5.70 -0.81 25.23
CA GLN A 67 -5.40 -1.57 24.02
C GLN A 67 -4.27 -0.82 23.33
N ASN A 68 -3.06 -1.08 23.80
CA ASN A 68 -1.87 -0.86 23.01
C ASN A 68 -1.91 -1.93 21.91
N SER A 69 -2.77 -1.73 20.91
CA SER A 69 -2.79 -2.57 19.72
C SER A 69 -1.45 -2.32 19.03
N THR A 70 -0.49 -3.21 19.28
CA THR A 70 0.78 -3.20 18.56
C THR A 70 0.44 -3.23 17.07
N ARG A 71 0.92 -2.23 16.33
CA ARG A 71 0.75 -2.15 14.88
C ARG A 71 1.24 -3.46 14.27
N ASP A 72 0.42 -4.02 13.39
CA ASP A 72 0.79 -5.24 12.69
C ASP A 72 1.89 -4.96 11.64
N THR A 73 2.89 -5.84 11.63
CA THR A 73 4.10 -5.74 10.79
C THR A 73 4.34 -7.02 9.98
N THR A 74 3.42 -7.98 10.04
CA THR A 74 3.54 -9.23 9.32
C THR A 74 3.30 -8.97 7.84
N LYS A 75 4.11 -9.58 6.96
CA LYS A 75 3.89 -9.43 5.52
C LYS A 75 2.81 -10.41 5.06
N PRO A 76 1.95 -10.00 4.11
CA PRO A 76 0.95 -10.89 3.55
C PRO A 76 1.57 -12.10 2.85
N PHE A 77 0.81 -13.18 2.79
CA PHE A 77 1.10 -14.39 2.03
C PHE A 77 0.14 -14.54 0.85
N GLY A 78 0.49 -15.37 -0.13
CA GLY A 78 -0.32 -15.63 -1.30
C GLY A 78 0.39 -16.51 -2.32
N ALA A 79 -0.31 -16.80 -3.42
CA ALA A 79 0.21 -17.53 -4.57
C ALA A 79 -0.43 -17.03 -5.87
N ILE A 80 0.30 -17.15 -6.98
CA ILE A 80 -0.27 -17.12 -8.34
C ILE A 80 -0.61 -18.58 -8.68
N ILE A 81 -1.86 -18.87 -9.00
CA ILE A 81 -2.32 -20.24 -9.32
C ILE A 81 -2.26 -20.47 -10.83
N SER A 82 -2.75 -19.51 -11.62
CA SER A 82 -2.72 -19.53 -13.07
C SER A 82 -2.30 -18.16 -13.60
N PRO A 83 -1.48 -18.10 -14.66
CA PRO A 83 -0.76 -19.23 -15.24
C PRO A 83 0.25 -19.84 -14.26
N ALA A 84 0.49 -21.15 -14.39
CA ALA A 84 1.55 -21.83 -13.67
C ALA A 84 2.92 -21.34 -14.20
N PRO A 85 4.00 -21.52 -13.43
CA PRO A 85 5.33 -21.17 -13.91
C PRO A 85 5.65 -21.87 -15.23
N LEU A 86 6.15 -21.10 -16.20
CA LEU A 86 6.53 -21.51 -17.56
C LEU A 86 5.39 -21.88 -18.50
N ASP A 87 4.13 -21.67 -18.09
CA ASP A 87 3.00 -21.80 -19.01
C ASP A 87 3.16 -20.88 -20.22
N VAL A 88 2.60 -21.32 -21.34
CA VAL A 88 2.57 -20.55 -22.58
C VAL A 88 1.36 -19.63 -22.56
N VAL A 89 1.59 -18.32 -22.69
CA VAL A 89 0.54 -17.30 -22.75
C VAL A 89 0.63 -16.50 -24.06
N PRO A 90 -0.50 -15.98 -24.56
CA PRO A 90 -0.51 -15.25 -25.82
C PRO A 90 0.09 -13.85 -25.71
N LEU A 91 0.83 -13.45 -26.73
CA LEU A 91 1.19 -12.06 -27.00
C LEU A 91 -0.04 -11.29 -27.53
N ASN A 92 -0.27 -10.06 -27.04
CA ASN A 92 -1.32 -9.14 -27.49
C ASN A 92 -2.77 -9.65 -27.37
N VAL A 93 -3.01 -10.76 -26.66
CA VAL A 93 -4.36 -11.27 -26.38
C VAL A 93 -4.58 -11.31 -24.86
N PRO A 94 -5.73 -10.86 -24.35
CA PRO A 94 -6.04 -10.95 -22.92
C PRO A 94 -6.13 -12.41 -22.44
N PHE A 95 -5.61 -12.69 -21.26
CA PHE A 95 -5.77 -13.96 -20.54
C PHE A 95 -5.98 -13.71 -19.04
N ILE A 96 -6.46 -14.73 -18.33
CA ILE A 96 -6.75 -14.63 -16.89
C ILE A 96 -5.55 -15.05 -16.06
N VAL A 97 -5.15 -14.17 -15.15
CA VAL A 97 -4.27 -14.46 -14.01
C VAL A 97 -5.13 -14.63 -12.77
N ASN A 98 -4.92 -15.66 -11.98
CA ASN A 98 -5.63 -15.85 -10.72
C ASN A 98 -4.70 -16.34 -9.61
N GLY A 99 -5.17 -16.23 -8.36
CA GLY A 99 -4.40 -16.67 -7.21
C GLY A 99 -5.12 -16.44 -5.89
N THR A 100 -4.34 -16.49 -4.82
CA THR A 100 -4.81 -16.31 -3.44
C THR A 100 -3.96 -15.29 -2.69
N ALA A 101 -4.54 -14.69 -1.64
CA ALA A 101 -3.85 -13.82 -0.70
C ALA A 101 -4.43 -13.99 0.72
N SER A 102 -3.59 -13.87 1.74
CA SER A 102 -4.00 -14.01 3.15
C SER A 102 -2.98 -13.34 4.08
N ASP A 103 -3.44 -12.79 5.19
CA ASP A 103 -2.60 -12.28 6.28
C ASP A 103 -3.33 -12.49 7.63
N ASN A 104 -2.67 -12.19 8.77
CA ASN A 104 -3.33 -12.10 10.07
C ASN A 104 -4.22 -10.86 10.20
N VAL A 105 -4.06 -9.87 9.34
CA VAL A 105 -5.05 -8.80 9.10
C VAL A 105 -5.69 -8.94 7.71
N GLU A 106 -6.63 -8.06 7.37
CA GLU A 106 -7.28 -8.10 6.06
C GLU A 106 -6.34 -7.64 4.94
N ILE A 107 -6.48 -8.22 3.74
CA ILE A 107 -5.79 -7.77 2.54
C ILE A 107 -6.48 -6.52 1.99
N SER A 108 -5.71 -5.46 1.76
CA SER A 108 -6.21 -4.19 1.20
C SER A 108 -6.25 -4.23 -0.32
N THR A 109 -5.16 -4.67 -0.96
CA THR A 109 -5.07 -4.72 -2.43
C THR A 109 -4.26 -5.91 -2.93
N VAL A 110 -4.61 -6.38 -4.12
CA VAL A 110 -3.77 -7.22 -4.97
C VAL A 110 -3.64 -6.54 -6.32
N GLU A 111 -2.42 -6.28 -6.74
CA GLU A 111 -2.12 -5.60 -8.01
C GLU A 111 -1.21 -6.46 -8.88
N VAL A 112 -1.46 -6.48 -10.18
CA VAL A 112 -0.77 -7.34 -11.16
C VAL A 112 -0.12 -6.50 -12.24
N ARG A 113 1.04 -6.93 -12.73
CA ARG A 113 1.70 -6.40 -13.95
C ARG A 113 2.51 -7.48 -14.66
N ALA A 114 2.72 -7.31 -15.96
CA ALA A 114 3.75 -7.99 -16.73
C ALA A 114 5.03 -7.15 -16.77
N VAL A 115 6.20 -7.79 -16.64
CA VAL A 115 7.54 -7.16 -16.63
C VAL A 115 8.56 -8.04 -17.34
N ASN A 116 9.68 -7.44 -17.73
CA ASN A 116 10.82 -8.19 -18.25
C ASN A 116 11.54 -9.01 -17.17
N LEU A 117 12.47 -9.87 -17.59
CA LEU A 117 13.24 -10.73 -16.66
C LEU A 117 13.96 -9.96 -15.54
N ALA A 118 14.43 -8.75 -15.85
CA ALA A 118 15.16 -7.91 -14.90
C ALA A 118 14.26 -7.05 -14.00
N ASP A 119 12.92 -7.08 -14.20
CA ASP A 119 11.94 -6.22 -13.52
C ASP A 119 12.26 -4.71 -13.63
N THR A 120 12.86 -4.31 -14.75
CA THR A 120 13.23 -2.91 -15.04
C THR A 120 12.21 -2.20 -15.92
N ASN A 121 11.51 -2.95 -16.77
CA ASN A 121 10.48 -2.46 -17.69
C ASN A 121 9.24 -3.36 -17.60
N GLY A 122 8.08 -2.77 -17.85
CA GLY A 122 6.83 -3.52 -17.83
C GLY A 122 5.60 -2.65 -17.94
N THR A 123 4.46 -3.31 -17.83
CA THR A 123 3.15 -2.67 -17.65
C THR A 123 3.02 -2.01 -16.26
N THR A 124 2.06 -1.11 -16.12
CA THR A 124 1.71 -0.53 -14.83
C THR A 124 0.97 -1.55 -13.96
N TYR A 125 1.17 -1.49 -12.65
CA TYR A 125 0.34 -2.23 -11.70
C TYR A 125 -1.13 -1.84 -11.85
N ALA A 126 -2.00 -2.85 -11.91
CA ALA A 126 -3.44 -2.67 -11.97
C ALA A 126 -4.14 -3.60 -10.98
N LEU A 127 -5.28 -3.16 -10.45
CA LEU A 127 -5.99 -3.84 -9.37
C LEU A 127 -6.66 -5.13 -9.88
N ALA A 128 -6.45 -6.23 -9.15
CA ALA A 128 -7.19 -7.47 -9.35
C ALA A 128 -8.64 -7.34 -8.84
N THR A 129 -9.52 -8.17 -9.38
CA THR A 129 -10.91 -8.31 -8.92
C THR A 129 -11.02 -9.44 -7.91
N SER A 130 -11.82 -9.25 -6.87
CA SER A 130 -12.17 -10.25 -5.87
C SER A 130 -13.55 -9.96 -5.28
N SER A 131 -14.23 -11.00 -4.79
CA SER A 131 -15.49 -10.90 -4.05
C SER A 131 -15.37 -11.32 -2.58
N ASP A 132 -14.17 -11.68 -2.13
CA ASP A 132 -13.92 -12.34 -0.84
C ASP A 132 -12.67 -11.78 -0.14
N ARG A 133 -12.47 -10.46 -0.23
CA ARG A 133 -11.34 -9.76 0.39
C ARG A 133 -9.98 -10.31 -0.07
N TYR A 134 -9.89 -10.64 -1.35
CA TYR A 134 -8.71 -11.19 -2.01
C TYR A 134 -8.27 -12.58 -1.51
N ALA A 135 -9.09 -13.29 -0.72
CA ALA A 135 -8.82 -14.70 -0.45
C ALA A 135 -8.67 -15.49 -1.77
N HIS A 136 -9.49 -15.13 -2.77
CA HIS A 136 -9.27 -15.46 -4.16
C HIS A 136 -9.34 -14.20 -5.02
N TRP A 137 -8.47 -14.09 -6.02
CA TRP A 137 -8.42 -12.94 -6.90
C TRP A 137 -8.20 -13.34 -8.36
N THR A 138 -8.68 -12.49 -9.26
CA THR A 138 -8.53 -12.65 -10.72
C THR A 138 -8.16 -11.33 -11.38
N PHE A 139 -7.36 -11.37 -12.44
CA PHE A 139 -7.00 -10.20 -13.23
C PHE A 139 -6.89 -10.57 -14.71
N THR A 140 -7.49 -9.76 -15.58
CA THR A 140 -7.34 -9.92 -17.03
C THR A 140 -6.08 -9.18 -17.50
N LEU A 141 -5.05 -9.93 -17.85
CA LEU A 141 -3.76 -9.38 -18.28
C LEU A 141 -3.61 -9.49 -19.80
N THR A 142 -3.03 -8.47 -20.42
CA THR A 142 -2.53 -8.53 -21.79
C THR A 142 -1.04 -8.25 -21.75
N ILE A 143 -0.24 -9.12 -22.39
CA ILE A 143 1.20 -8.91 -22.55
C ILE A 143 1.44 -8.21 -23.90
N PRO A 144 1.88 -6.93 -23.90
CA PRO A 144 2.04 -6.14 -25.13
C PRO A 144 3.38 -6.37 -25.83
N ASP A 145 4.36 -6.96 -25.14
CA ASP A 145 5.75 -7.09 -25.56
C ASP A 145 6.26 -8.48 -25.19
N GLU A 146 6.89 -9.18 -26.13
CA GLU A 146 7.42 -10.54 -25.92
C GLU A 146 8.52 -10.60 -24.87
N THR A 147 9.18 -9.47 -24.58
CA THR A 147 10.21 -9.37 -23.54
C THR A 147 9.64 -9.37 -22.12
N PHE A 148 8.32 -9.21 -21.95
CA PHE A 148 7.67 -9.21 -20.63
C PHE A 148 7.34 -10.64 -20.16
N GLU A 149 8.40 -11.39 -19.88
CA GLU A 149 8.33 -12.82 -19.53
C GLU A 149 7.91 -13.11 -18.08
N ASN A 150 7.73 -12.10 -17.24
CA ASN A 150 7.38 -12.26 -15.83
C ASN A 150 6.03 -11.61 -15.51
N ILE A 151 5.17 -12.34 -14.80
CA ILE A 151 3.99 -11.79 -14.14
C ILE A 151 4.37 -11.51 -12.68
N THR A 152 4.29 -10.25 -12.28
CA THR A 152 4.55 -9.83 -10.91
C THR A 152 3.27 -9.36 -10.24
N VAL A 153 3.02 -9.89 -9.05
CA VAL A 153 1.88 -9.55 -8.20
C VAL A 153 2.37 -8.91 -6.91
N ARG A 154 1.77 -7.77 -6.54
CA ARG A 154 1.97 -7.09 -5.25
C ARG A 154 0.72 -7.26 -4.41
N ILE A 155 0.88 -7.82 -3.22
CA ILE A 155 -0.16 -7.91 -2.20
C ILE A 155 0.15 -6.88 -1.12
N THR A 156 -0.85 -6.08 -0.74
CA THR A 156 -0.75 -5.10 0.35
C THR A 156 -1.84 -5.39 1.38
N ASP A 157 -1.48 -5.51 2.65
CA ASP A 157 -2.44 -5.66 3.74
C ASP A 157 -3.00 -4.30 4.22
N THR A 158 -3.95 -4.33 5.15
CA THR A 158 -4.57 -3.14 5.76
C THR A 158 -3.64 -2.35 6.69
N SER A 159 -2.53 -2.94 7.13
CA SER A 159 -1.46 -2.30 7.94
C SER A 159 -0.38 -1.63 7.07
N GLY A 160 -0.42 -1.86 5.76
CA GLY A 160 0.52 -1.37 4.75
C GLY A 160 1.73 -2.28 4.50
N ASN A 161 1.77 -3.50 5.04
CA ASN A 161 2.85 -4.44 4.73
C ASN A 161 2.63 -5.04 3.34
N MET A 162 3.73 -5.28 2.62
CA MET A 162 3.70 -5.69 1.22
C MET A 162 4.51 -6.96 0.97
N LYS A 163 4.03 -7.79 0.05
CA LYS A 163 4.75 -8.93 -0.53
C LYS A 163 4.63 -8.92 -2.05
N TRP A 164 5.73 -9.27 -2.72
CA TRP A 164 5.78 -9.51 -4.16
C TRP A 164 5.89 -11.00 -4.46
N MET A 165 5.25 -11.42 -5.55
CA MET A 165 5.34 -12.76 -6.11
C MET A 165 5.56 -12.65 -7.61
N THR A 166 6.37 -13.54 -8.17
CA THR A 166 6.69 -13.51 -9.60
C THR A 166 6.61 -14.91 -10.19
N HIS A 167 5.88 -15.05 -11.29
CA HIS A 167 5.86 -16.24 -12.14
C HIS A 167 6.46 -15.89 -13.51
N ARG A 168 7.45 -16.68 -13.94
CA ARG A 168 7.90 -16.63 -15.33
C ARG A 168 6.88 -17.35 -16.21
N VAL A 169 6.64 -16.83 -17.41
CA VAL A 169 5.79 -17.42 -18.45
C VAL A 169 6.55 -17.45 -19.77
N ASN A 170 6.11 -18.31 -20.68
CA ASN A 170 6.60 -18.33 -22.06
C ASN A 170 5.60 -17.58 -22.95
N ILE A 171 6.08 -16.71 -23.83
CA ILE A 171 5.21 -15.91 -24.70
C ILE A 171 5.14 -16.53 -26.10
N THR A 172 3.94 -16.59 -26.67
CA THR A 172 3.75 -17.02 -28.07
C THR A 172 2.87 -16.06 -28.85
N ASN A 173 3.21 -15.84 -30.12
CA ASN A 173 2.37 -15.07 -31.02
C ASN A 173 1.31 -16.01 -31.63
N ILE A 174 0.16 -16.10 -30.97
CA ILE A 174 -1.01 -16.75 -31.57
C ILE A 174 -1.64 -15.72 -32.50
N ALA A 175 -1.26 -15.73 -33.78
CA ALA A 175 -2.01 -14.99 -34.79
C ALA A 175 -3.47 -15.42 -34.69
N ALA A 176 -4.39 -14.48 -34.47
CA ALA A 176 -5.81 -14.76 -34.39
C ALA A 176 -6.21 -15.56 -35.64
N THR A 177 -6.55 -16.83 -35.47
CA THR A 177 -6.97 -17.67 -36.58
C THR A 177 -8.35 -17.18 -37.02
N THR A 178 -8.41 -16.25 -37.96
CA THR A 178 -9.67 -15.91 -38.62
C THR A 178 -10.11 -17.14 -39.39
N LEU A 179 -11.17 -17.81 -38.91
CA LEU A 179 -11.84 -18.86 -39.67
C LEU A 179 -12.17 -18.30 -41.07
N PRO A 180 -11.77 -18.96 -42.17
CA PRO A 180 -12.26 -18.57 -43.47
C PRO A 180 -13.78 -18.74 -43.46
N GLN A 181 -14.51 -17.65 -43.67
CA GLN A 181 -15.93 -17.75 -44.01
C GLN A 181 -16.03 -18.52 -45.32
N GLN A 182 -16.56 -19.75 -45.25
CA GLN A 182 -16.98 -20.52 -46.41
C GLN A 182 -18.47 -20.26 -46.67
#